data_AF-A0A2J8UFX3-F1
#
_entry.id   AF-A0A2J8UFX3-F1
#
_cell.length_a   1.000
_cell.length_b   1.000
_cell.length_c   1.000
_cell.angle_alpha   90.00
_cell.angle_beta   90.00
_cell.angle_gamma   90.00
#
_symmetry.space_group_name_H-M   'P 1'
#
loop_
_entity.id
_entity.type
_entity.pdbx_description
1 polymer ?
#
loop_
_entity_poly.entity_id
_entity_poly.type
_entity_poly.pdbx_seq_one_letter_code
_entity_poly.pdbx_strand_id
1 'polypeptide(L)'
;MQNGFSRTLKSGDSITFGVFESKFRIEYEPLVACSSCLDVSGKTALNQAILQLGGFTVNNWTEECTHLVMVSVKVTIKTICALICGRPIVKPEYFTEFLKAVQSKKQLPQIESFYPPLDEPSIGSKNVDLSGRQERKQIFKGKTFIFLNAKQHKKLSSAVVFGGG
;
A
#
# COMPACT_ATOMS: atom_id res chain seq x y z
N MET A 1 38.48 15.74 -23.30
CA MET A 1 37.05 15.45 -23.53
C MET A 1 36.38 15.48 -22.17
N GLN A 2 35.54 16.48 -21.89
CA GLN A 2 34.84 16.54 -20.60
C GLN A 2 33.74 15.48 -20.58
N ASN A 3 33.88 14.54 -19.65
CA ASN A 3 32.86 13.55 -19.31
C ASN A 3 31.56 14.27 -18.94
N GLY A 4 30.42 13.76 -19.41
CA GLY A 4 29.12 14.41 -19.25
C GLY A 4 28.79 14.75 -17.79
N PHE A 5 28.03 15.84 -17.58
CA PHE A 5 27.53 16.23 -16.28
C PHE A 5 26.33 15.35 -15.88
N SER A 6 26.33 14.82 -14.66
CA SER A 6 25.16 14.12 -14.10
C SER A 6 24.18 15.13 -13.51
N ARG A 7 22.88 14.89 -13.68
CA ARG A 7 21.80 15.68 -13.07
C ARG A 7 20.82 14.75 -12.38
N THR A 8 20.56 15.00 -11.10
CA THR A 8 19.48 14.34 -10.36
C THR A 8 18.15 14.89 -10.83
N LEU A 9 17.25 13.97 -11.18
CA LEU A 9 15.91 14.28 -11.67
C LEU A 9 14.89 14.14 -10.55
N LYS A 10 13.78 14.89 -10.66
CA LYS A 10 12.67 14.88 -9.72
C LYS A 10 11.35 14.59 -10.43
N SER A 11 10.36 14.13 -9.68
CA SER A 11 8.98 14.02 -10.19
C SER A 11 8.51 15.36 -10.73
N GLY A 12 7.89 15.35 -11.91
CA GLY A 12 7.45 16.54 -12.63
C GLY A 12 8.49 17.12 -13.59
N ASP A 13 9.76 16.71 -13.53
CA ASP A 13 10.77 17.18 -14.48
C ASP A 13 10.40 16.75 -15.91
N SER A 14 10.59 17.67 -16.86
CA SER A 14 10.44 17.39 -18.29
C SER A 14 11.81 17.27 -18.94
N ILE A 15 12.04 16.15 -19.63
CA ILE A 15 13.27 15.88 -20.38
C ILE A 15 12.95 15.88 -21.86
N THR A 16 13.80 16.53 -22.65
CA THR A 16 13.75 16.44 -24.11
C THR A 16 14.97 15.68 -24.60
N PHE A 17 14.77 14.67 -25.44
CA PHE A 17 15.86 13.94 -26.10
C PHE A 17 15.88 14.24 -27.60
N GLY A 18 17.06 14.55 -28.13
CA GLY A 18 17.29 14.78 -29.56
C GLY A 18 16.69 16.09 -30.07
N VAL A 19 16.63 16.21 -31.40
CA VAL A 19 16.23 17.42 -32.13
C VAL A 19 14.75 17.45 -32.53
N PHE A 20 13.98 16.41 -32.20
CA PHE A 20 12.58 16.24 -32.63
C PHE A 20 11.55 16.49 -31.53
N GLU A 21 11.88 17.29 -30.51
CA GLU A 21 10.94 17.63 -29.43
C GLU A 21 10.35 16.40 -28.69
N SER A 22 11.10 15.29 -28.63
CA SER A 22 10.71 14.10 -27.86
C SER A 22 10.73 14.41 -26.35
N LYS A 23 9.60 14.90 -25.85
CA LYS A 23 9.40 15.34 -24.46
C LYS A 23 8.83 14.21 -23.61
N PHE A 24 9.54 13.90 -22.54
CA PHE A 24 9.13 12.96 -21.52
C PHE A 24 8.96 13.69 -20.21
N ARG A 25 7.93 13.33 -19.46
CA ARG A 25 7.72 13.81 -18.10
C ARG A 25 8.02 12.68 -17.13
N ILE A 26 8.85 12.97 -16.14
CA ILE A 26 9.16 12.02 -15.08
C ILE A 26 8.06 12.09 -14.04
N GLU A 27 7.56 10.93 -13.62
CA GLU A 27 6.66 10.84 -12.48
C GLU A 27 7.16 9.79 -11.49
N TYR A 28 7.06 10.13 -10.21
CA TYR A 28 7.30 9.22 -9.12
C TYR A 28 5.96 8.63 -8.68
N GLU A 29 5.82 7.32 -8.84
CA GLU A 29 4.69 6.57 -8.33
C GLU A 29 5.13 5.80 -7.07
N PRO A 30 4.62 6.15 -5.87
CA PRO A 30 5.06 5.51 -4.64
C PRO A 30 4.61 4.05 -4.59
N LEU A 31 5.50 3.17 -4.11
CA LEU A 31 5.19 1.78 -3.82
C LEU A 31 5.64 1.43 -2.39
N VAL A 32 4.69 1.54 -1.47
CA VAL A 32 4.90 1.27 -0.05
C VAL A 32 3.94 0.18 0.41
N ALA A 33 4.45 -1.00 0.72
CA ALA A 33 3.65 -2.15 1.11
C ALA A 33 3.79 -2.44 2.61
N CYS A 34 2.67 -2.59 3.31
CA CYS A 34 2.66 -3.07 4.69
C CYS A 34 2.17 -4.52 4.70
N SER A 35 2.88 -5.41 5.40
CA SER A 35 2.42 -6.79 5.57
C SER A 35 1.59 -6.96 6.85
N SER A 36 0.60 -7.85 6.81
CA SER A 36 -0.17 -8.27 7.98
C SER A 36 -0.42 -9.78 7.92
N CYS A 37 -0.30 -10.46 9.06
CA CYS A 37 -0.52 -11.91 9.18
C CYS A 37 0.29 -12.79 8.21
N LEU A 38 1.41 -12.29 7.67
CA LEU A 38 2.36 -13.09 6.90
C LEU A 38 3.40 -13.73 7.82
N ASP A 39 3.80 -14.95 7.49
CA ASP A 39 4.92 -15.65 8.10
C ASP A 39 6.27 -15.06 7.65
N VAL A 40 7.37 -15.60 8.18
CA VAL A 40 8.72 -15.06 7.93
C VAL A 40 9.11 -15.21 6.45
N SER A 41 8.81 -16.37 5.86
CA SER A 41 9.03 -16.66 4.44
C SER A 41 8.25 -15.69 3.55
N GLY A 42 6.95 -15.51 3.80
CA GLY A 42 6.08 -14.64 3.03
C GLY A 42 6.50 -13.17 3.12
N LYS A 43 6.90 -12.69 4.31
CA LYS A 43 7.46 -11.34 4.45
C LYS A 43 8.75 -11.15 3.66
N THR A 44 9.63 -12.15 3.69
CA THR A 44 10.91 -12.09 2.97
C THR A 44 10.69 -12.06 1.46
N ALA A 45 9.83 -12.93 0.94
CA ALA A 45 9.47 -12.96 -0.47
C ALA A 45 8.81 -11.65 -0.93
N LEU A 46 7.87 -11.12 -0.14
CA LEU A 46 7.22 -9.84 -0.41
C LEU A 46 8.25 -8.70 -0.46
N ASN A 47 9.16 -8.63 0.52
CA ASN A 47 10.17 -7.59 0.58
C ASN A 47 11.09 -7.64 -0.66
N GLN A 48 11.51 -8.84 -1.07
CA GLN A 48 12.31 -9.02 -2.28
C GLN A 48 11.56 -8.56 -3.55
N ALA A 49 10.29 -8.92 -3.70
CA ALA A 49 9.49 -8.52 -4.86
C ALA A 49 9.30 -6.99 -4.92
N ILE A 50 8.92 -6.38 -3.79
CA ILE A 50 8.71 -4.93 -3.68
C ILE A 50 9.99 -4.15 -3.95
N LEU A 51 11.14 -4.62 -3.42
CA LEU A 51 12.43 -3.96 -3.64
C LEU A 51 12.83 -3.99 -5.12
N GLN A 52 12.62 -5.11 -5.82
CA GLN A 52 12.89 -5.20 -7.27
C GLN A 52 11.98 -4.29 -8.10
N LEU A 53 10.78 -3.99 -7.60
CA LEU A 53 9.86 -3.01 -8.20
C LEU A 53 10.22 -1.56 -7.85
N GLY A 54 11.30 -1.31 -7.08
CA GLY A 54 11.71 0.02 -6.64
C GLY A 54 10.91 0.58 -5.46
N GLY A 55 10.09 -0.26 -4.81
CA GLY A 55 9.34 0.10 -3.62
C GLY A 55 10.03 -0.31 -2.32
N PHE A 56 9.32 -0.15 -1.21
CA PHE A 56 9.77 -0.61 0.11
C PHE A 56 8.64 -1.20 0.95
N THR A 57 9.02 -2.09 1.87
CA THR A 57 8.08 -2.65 2.84
C THR A 57 8.20 -1.96 4.19
N VAL A 58 7.09 -1.81 4.89
CA VAL A 58 7.04 -1.22 6.23
C VAL A 58 6.34 -2.14 7.23
N ASN A 59 6.85 -2.14 8.46
CA ASN A 59 6.33 -2.97 9.54
C ASN A 59 5.06 -2.40 10.17
N ASN A 60 4.88 -1.08 10.15
CA ASN A 60 3.72 -0.39 10.69
C ASN A 60 2.99 0.35 9.57
N TRP A 61 1.67 0.46 9.69
CA TRP A 61 0.88 1.21 8.74
C TRP A 61 1.09 2.72 8.91
N THR A 62 1.23 3.43 7.80
CA THR A 62 1.33 4.90 7.69
C THR A 62 0.45 5.37 6.53
N GLU A 63 0.20 6.67 6.40
CA GLU A 63 -0.62 7.21 5.28
C GLU A 63 0.06 7.06 3.91
N GLU A 64 1.39 6.97 3.92
CA GLU A 64 2.22 6.69 2.74
C GLU A 64 2.05 5.25 2.24
N CYS A 65 1.53 4.33 3.08
CA CYS A 65 1.24 2.97 2.66
C CYS A 65 0.25 2.98 1.49
N THR A 66 0.64 2.28 0.43
CA THR A 66 -0.14 2.15 -0.80
C THR A 66 -0.94 0.86 -0.81
N HIS A 67 -0.41 -0.20 -0.18
CA HIS A 67 -1.01 -1.54 -0.19
C HIS A 67 -0.87 -2.20 1.19
N LEU A 68 -1.93 -2.89 1.60
CA LEU A 68 -1.85 -3.86 2.69
C LEU A 68 -1.78 -5.27 2.12
N VAL A 69 -0.84 -6.09 2.59
CA VAL A 69 -0.59 -7.42 2.03
C VAL A 69 -0.86 -8.50 3.08
N MET A 70 -1.74 -9.43 2.74
CA MET A 70 -2.12 -10.58 3.59
C MET A 70 -2.71 -11.72 2.76
N VAL A 71 -2.56 -12.96 3.21
CA VAL A 71 -3.10 -14.15 2.50
C VAL A 71 -4.62 -14.27 2.65
N SER A 72 -5.12 -14.03 3.87
CA SER A 72 -6.54 -13.98 4.21
C SER A 72 -6.82 -12.75 5.08
N VAL A 73 -8.01 -12.17 4.95
CA VAL A 73 -8.39 -10.96 5.69
C VAL A 73 -8.77 -11.30 7.10
N LYS A 74 -7.91 -10.89 8.04
CA LYS A 74 -8.18 -10.79 9.48
C LYS A 74 -8.32 -9.33 9.86
N VAL A 75 -9.21 -8.99 10.79
CA VAL A 75 -9.46 -7.60 11.18
C VAL A 75 -8.44 -7.15 12.22
N THR A 76 -7.23 -6.97 11.73
CA THR A 76 -6.13 -6.34 12.46
C THR A 76 -6.26 -4.82 12.43
N ILE A 77 -5.51 -4.11 13.29
CA ILE A 77 -5.43 -2.65 13.22
C ILE A 77 -4.95 -2.15 11.85
N LYS A 78 -4.03 -2.88 11.19
CA LYS A 78 -3.54 -2.52 9.85
C LYS A 78 -4.65 -2.63 8.81
N THR A 79 -5.50 -3.65 8.93
CA THR A 79 -6.70 -3.85 8.10
C THR A 79 -7.64 -2.65 8.24
N ILE A 80 -7.92 -2.24 9.49
CA ILE A 80 -8.77 -1.08 9.78
C ILE A 80 -8.15 0.20 9.18
N CYS A 81 -6.86 0.44 9.40
CA CYS A 81 -6.19 1.63 8.86
C CYS A 81 -6.19 1.62 7.32
N ALA A 82 -5.93 0.49 6.67
CA ALA A 82 -6.00 0.40 5.21
C ALA A 82 -7.39 0.72 4.66
N LEU A 83 -8.44 0.18 5.29
CA LEU A 83 -9.82 0.46 4.91
C LEU A 83 -10.19 1.93 5.12
N ILE A 84 -9.77 2.54 6.24
CA ILE A 84 -9.99 3.96 6.54
C ILE A 84 -9.27 4.85 5.53
N CYS A 85 -8.01 4.54 5.20
CA CYS A 85 -7.23 5.27 4.23
C CYS A 85 -7.69 5.01 2.77
N GLY A 86 -8.63 4.08 2.55
CA GLY A 86 -9.11 3.70 1.23
C GLY A 86 -8.05 3.01 0.37
N ARG A 87 -7.14 2.27 1.00
CA ARG A 87 -6.06 1.52 0.33
C ARG A 87 -6.46 0.07 0.09
N PRO A 88 -6.03 -0.54 -1.02
CA PRO A 88 -6.33 -1.93 -1.33
C PRO A 88 -5.66 -2.90 -0.35
N ILE A 89 -6.33 -4.02 -0.13
CA ILE A 89 -5.81 -5.18 0.59
C ILE A 89 -5.63 -6.30 -0.43
N VAL A 90 -4.40 -6.78 -0.63
CA VAL A 90 -4.06 -7.73 -1.69
C VAL A 90 -3.31 -8.93 -1.15
N LYS A 91 -3.37 -10.05 -1.89
CA LYS A 91 -2.52 -11.20 -1.61
C LYS A 91 -1.07 -10.95 -2.04
N PRO A 92 -0.07 -11.61 -1.42
CA PRO A 92 1.34 -11.47 -1.81
C PRO A 92 1.62 -11.76 -3.28
N GLU A 93 0.87 -12.68 -3.89
CA GLU A 93 1.04 -13.10 -5.28
C GLU A 93 0.86 -11.95 -6.27
N TYR A 94 0.11 -10.91 -5.90
CA TYR A 94 -0.02 -9.70 -6.72
C TYR A 94 1.35 -9.13 -7.11
N PHE A 95 2.25 -8.99 -6.14
CA PHE A 95 3.58 -8.40 -6.39
C PHE A 95 4.51 -9.35 -7.13
N THR A 96 4.35 -10.65 -6.94
CA THR A 96 5.06 -11.66 -7.74
C THR A 96 4.66 -11.57 -9.20
N GLU A 97 3.36 -11.49 -9.50
CA GLU A 97 2.86 -11.34 -10.87
C GLU A 97 3.17 -9.96 -11.46
N PHE A 98 3.15 -8.90 -10.65
CA PHE A 98 3.57 -7.56 -11.06
C PHE A 98 5.02 -7.61 -11.53
N LEU A 99 5.92 -8.15 -10.71
CA LEU A 99 7.34 -8.26 -11.03
C LEU A 99 7.57 -9.04 -12.34
N LYS A 100 6.89 -10.17 -12.52
CA LYS A 100 6.96 -10.95 -13.77
C LYS A 100 6.47 -10.16 -14.97
N ALA A 101 5.37 -9.40 -14.83
CA ALA A 101 4.82 -8.57 -15.89
C ALA A 101 5.80 -7.47 -16.32
N VAL A 102 6.44 -6.80 -15.36
CA VAL A 102 7.47 -5.77 -15.62
C VAL A 102 8.68 -6.38 -16.35
N GLN A 103 9.21 -7.50 -15.84
CA GLN A 103 10.36 -8.17 -16.45
C GLN A 103 10.06 -8.68 -17.88
N SER A 104 8.83 -9.14 -18.10
CA SER A 104 8.38 -9.66 -19.40
C SER A 104 7.83 -8.58 -20.34
N LYS A 105 7.78 -7.31 -19.91
CA LYS A 105 7.14 -6.19 -20.63
C LYS A 105 5.69 -6.50 -21.05
N LYS A 106 4.95 -7.18 -20.17
CA LYS A 106 3.53 -7.55 -20.37
C LYS A 106 2.62 -6.57 -19.61
N GLN A 107 1.32 -6.70 -19.85
CA GLN A 107 0.30 -5.96 -19.12
C GLN A 107 0.38 -6.25 -17.61
N LEU A 108 0.22 -5.20 -16.80
CA LEU A 108 0.22 -5.31 -15.34
C LEU A 108 -1.00 -6.09 -14.83
N PRO A 109 -0.85 -6.86 -13.74
CA PRO A 109 -1.96 -7.59 -13.14
C PRO A 109 -3.05 -6.64 -12.64
N GLN A 110 -4.31 -7.04 -12.85
CA GLN A 110 -5.47 -6.34 -12.28
C GLN A 110 -5.56 -6.62 -10.78
N ILE A 111 -5.58 -5.57 -9.96
CA ILE A 111 -5.49 -5.69 -8.51
C ILE A 111 -6.69 -6.45 -7.91
N GLU A 112 -7.85 -6.34 -8.55
CA GLU A 112 -9.11 -6.97 -8.14
C GLU A 112 -9.04 -8.50 -8.18
N SER A 113 -8.19 -9.07 -9.05
CA SER A 113 -7.96 -10.50 -9.13
C SER A 113 -7.16 -11.05 -7.93
N PHE A 114 -6.60 -10.18 -7.10
CA PHE A 114 -5.74 -10.54 -5.97
C PHE A 114 -6.33 -10.11 -4.63
N TYR A 115 -7.64 -9.86 -4.54
CA TYR A 115 -8.26 -9.65 -3.24
C TYR A 115 -8.25 -10.94 -2.40
N PRO A 116 -7.74 -10.89 -1.16
CA PRO A 116 -7.73 -12.02 -0.26
C PRO A 116 -9.15 -12.37 0.21
N PRO A 117 -9.45 -13.66 0.43
CA PRO A 117 -10.72 -14.06 1.03
C PRO A 117 -10.82 -13.53 2.47
N LEU A 118 -12.05 -13.29 2.93
CA LEU A 118 -12.32 -12.95 4.34
C LEU A 118 -12.18 -14.19 5.23
N ASP A 119 -11.40 -14.06 6.30
CA ASP A 119 -11.16 -15.10 7.31
C ASP A 119 -11.24 -14.45 8.71
N GLU A 120 -12.43 -13.94 9.04
CA GLU A 120 -12.69 -13.26 10.31
C GLU A 120 -13.92 -13.86 11.01
N PRO A 121 -13.73 -14.78 11.98
CA PRO A 121 -14.83 -15.42 12.69
C PRO A 121 -15.74 -14.43 13.45
N SER A 122 -15.19 -13.30 13.89
CA SER A 122 -15.93 -12.31 14.68
C SER A 122 -16.91 -11.48 13.85
N ILE A 123 -16.68 -11.37 12.54
CA ILE A 123 -17.57 -10.72 11.60
C ILE A 123 -18.28 -11.83 10.86
N GLY A 124 -19.36 -12.33 11.46
CA GLY A 124 -20.16 -13.44 10.91
C GLY A 124 -20.55 -13.20 9.45
N SER A 125 -21.02 -14.24 8.76
CA SER A 125 -21.27 -14.42 7.31
C SER A 125 -22.15 -13.36 6.60
N LYS A 126 -21.85 -12.09 6.82
CA LYS A 126 -22.42 -10.92 6.17
C LYS A 126 -21.47 -10.51 5.05
N ASN A 127 -22.04 -9.91 4.01
CA ASN A 127 -21.28 -9.27 2.95
C ASN A 127 -20.51 -8.07 3.51
N VAL A 128 -19.27 -8.32 3.95
CA VAL A 128 -18.36 -7.28 4.44
C VAL A 128 -17.77 -6.55 3.25
N ASP A 129 -17.96 -5.24 3.20
CA ASP A 129 -17.38 -4.41 2.18
C ASP A 129 -15.95 -4.01 2.52
N LEU A 130 -14.99 -4.63 1.83
CA LEU A 130 -13.56 -4.35 1.96
C LEU A 130 -13.01 -3.41 0.87
N SER A 131 -13.88 -2.87 0.00
CA SER A 131 -13.47 -1.92 -1.03
C SER A 131 -13.02 -0.58 -0.42
N GLY A 132 -12.22 0.19 -1.14
CA GLY A 132 -11.80 1.52 -0.71
C GLY A 132 -12.96 2.50 -0.72
N ARG A 133 -13.24 3.16 0.43
CA ARG A 133 -14.30 4.17 0.58
C ARG A 133 -13.75 5.43 1.21
N GLN A 134 -13.84 6.56 0.51
CA GLN A 134 -13.26 7.83 0.98
C GLN A 134 -14.00 8.37 2.22
N GLU A 135 -15.27 8.04 2.39
CA GLU A 135 -16.09 8.43 3.53
C GLU A 135 -15.52 7.92 4.85
N ARG A 136 -14.76 6.81 4.81
CA ARG A 136 -14.15 6.21 6.02
C ARG A 136 -13.08 7.09 6.65
N LYS A 137 -12.46 8.00 5.90
CA LYS A 137 -11.47 8.97 6.43
C LYS A 137 -12.08 9.98 7.40
N GLN A 138 -13.41 10.06 7.49
CA GLN A 138 -14.13 11.01 8.35
C GLN A 138 -15.10 10.29 9.31
N ILE A 139 -15.02 8.96 9.42
CA ILE A 139 -15.96 8.15 10.20
C ILE A 139 -15.95 8.50 11.70
N PHE A 140 -14.83 9.05 12.18
CA PHE A 140 -14.63 9.42 13.58
C PHE A 140 -14.69 10.93 13.82
N LYS A 141 -15.00 11.72 12.78
CA LYS A 141 -15.12 13.18 12.89
C LYS A 141 -16.10 13.59 13.98
N GLY A 142 -15.66 14.51 14.84
CA GLY A 142 -16.47 15.06 15.92
C GLY A 142 -16.74 14.08 17.07
N LYS A 143 -15.95 13.00 17.19
CA LYS A 143 -16.05 12.05 18.30
C LYS A 143 -14.83 12.17 19.21
N THR A 144 -15.02 11.90 20.49
CA THR A 144 -13.93 11.83 21.48
C THR A 144 -13.67 10.38 21.84
N PHE A 145 -12.41 9.95 21.76
CA PHE A 145 -11.99 8.59 22.10
C PHE A 145 -11.27 8.57 23.43
N ILE A 146 -11.71 7.71 24.34
CA ILE A 146 -11.10 7.51 25.66
C ILE A 146 -10.46 6.12 25.67
N PHE A 147 -9.17 6.06 26.00
CA PHE A 147 -8.43 4.80 26.15
C PHE A 147 -8.17 4.53 27.62
N LEU A 148 -8.37 3.28 28.05
CA LEU A 148 -8.21 2.90 29.46
C LEU A 148 -6.75 2.86 29.91
N ASN A 149 -5.82 2.75 28.96
CA ASN A 149 -4.37 2.80 29.24
C ASN A 149 -3.55 3.21 28.01
N ALA A 150 -2.29 3.59 28.27
CA ALA A 150 -1.35 4.03 27.24
C ALA A 150 -1.03 2.95 26.18
N LYS A 151 -1.08 1.66 26.54
CA LYS A 151 -0.81 0.55 25.60
C LYS A 151 -1.92 0.42 24.55
N GLN A 152 -3.18 0.56 24.96
CA GLN A 152 -4.32 0.62 24.05
C GLN A 152 -4.24 1.84 23.14
N HIS A 153 -3.96 3.03 23.72
CA HIS A 153 -3.77 4.25 22.94
C HIS A 153 -2.68 4.08 21.88
N LYS A 154 -1.49 3.59 22.25
CA LYS A 154 -0.39 3.37 21.30
C LYS A 154 -0.76 2.41 20.16
N LYS A 155 -1.61 1.42 20.43
CA LYS A 155 -2.04 0.44 19.42
C LYS A 155 -3.12 0.96 18.48
N LEU A 156 -4.08 1.75 18.98
CA LEU A 156 -5.33 2.05 18.28
C LEU A 156 -5.45 3.52 17.82
N SER A 157 -4.68 4.44 18.40
CA SER A 157 -4.76 5.88 18.10
C SER A 157 -4.59 6.20 16.62
N SER A 158 -3.74 5.48 15.90
CA SER A 158 -3.54 5.71 14.46
C SER A 158 -4.83 5.54 13.65
N ALA A 159 -5.63 4.51 13.92
CA ALA A 159 -6.90 4.32 13.24
C ALA A 159 -7.90 5.44 13.56
N VAL A 160 -7.89 5.95 14.80
CA VAL A 160 -8.73 7.08 15.20
C VAL A 160 -8.34 8.34 14.42
N VAL A 161 -7.06 8.67 14.41
CA VAL A 161 -6.52 9.84 13.69
C VAL A 161 -6.79 9.74 12.19
N PHE A 162 -6.53 8.60 11.56
CA PHE A 162 -6.81 8.41 10.12
C PHE A 162 -8.31 8.52 9.79
N GLY A 163 -9.19 8.21 10.74
CA GLY A 163 -10.63 8.34 10.60
C GLY A 163 -11.18 9.73 10.92
N GLY A 164 -10.29 10.70 11.21
CA GLY A 164 -10.64 12.11 11.46
C GLY A 164 -11.09 12.41 12.89
N GLY A 165 -10.76 11.54 13.86
CA GLY A 165 -11.06 11.71 15.28
C GLY A 165 -9.85 11.99 16.16
#